data_AF-A0A0P6RMK1-F1
#
_entry.id   AF-A0A0P6RMK1-F1
#
_cell.length_a   1.000
_cell.length_b   1.000
_cell.length_c   1.000
_cell.angle_alpha   90.00
_cell.angle_beta   90.00
_cell.angle_gamma   90.00
#
_symmetry.space_group_name_H-M   'P 1'
#
loop_
_entity.id
_entity.type
_entity.pdbx_description
1 polymer ?
#
loop_
_entity_poly.entity_id
_entity_poly.type
_entity_poly.pdbx_seq_one_letter_code
_entity_poly.pdbx_strand_id
1 'polypeptide(L)'
;MAIKRPKPEEIVVKLRQVEVLMGQGMPRIDAIRQISVTEQTYYRWKKKYGGMGTEQLKELKRLQKENERLRRAVSDLTLDKLILKEAASGNF
;
A
#
# COMPACT_ATOMS: atom_id res chain seq x y z
N MET A 1 -12.85 -14.32 -8.65
CA MET A 1 -12.53 -12.91 -8.30
C MET A 1 -11.08 -12.83 -7.84
N ALA A 2 -10.26 -11.95 -8.40
CA ALA A 2 -8.86 -11.80 -7.98
C ALA A 2 -8.81 -11.15 -6.58
N ILE A 3 -8.26 -11.84 -5.59
CA ILE A 3 -8.04 -11.27 -4.25
C ILE A 3 -6.90 -10.25 -4.37
N LYS A 4 -7.25 -8.96 -4.48
CA LYS A 4 -6.26 -7.88 -4.45
C LYS A 4 -5.61 -7.84 -3.08
N ARG A 5 -4.27 -7.83 -3.06
CA ARG A 5 -3.52 -7.62 -1.82
C ARG A 5 -3.80 -6.21 -1.31
N PRO A 6 -4.28 -6.05 -0.06
CA PRO A 6 -4.56 -4.74 0.49
C PRO A 6 -3.26 -3.95 0.63
N LYS A 7 -3.36 -2.64 0.44
CA LYS A 7 -2.22 -1.74 0.60
C LYS A 7 -1.83 -1.65 2.09
N PRO A 8 -0.56 -1.34 2.43
CA PRO A 8 -0.14 -1.18 3.82
C PRO A 8 -1.02 -0.22 4.62
N GLU A 9 -1.50 0.86 4.01
CA GLU A 9 -2.36 1.86 4.65
C GLU A 9 -3.71 1.24 5.04
N GLU A 10 -4.33 0.48 4.13
CA GLU A 10 -5.58 -0.23 4.38
C GLU A 10 -5.42 -1.26 5.51
N ILE A 11 -4.27 -1.94 5.56
CA ILE A 11 -3.94 -2.87 6.64
C ILE A 11 -3.90 -2.16 7.99
N VAL A 12 -3.20 -1.02 8.09
CA VAL A 12 -3.10 -0.28 9.36
C VAL A 12 -4.46 0.27 9.79
N VAL A 13 -5.28 0.77 8.86
CA VAL A 13 -6.66 1.21 9.17
C VAL A 13 -7.48 0.07 9.75
N LYS A 14 -7.41 -1.12 9.14
CA LYS A 14 -8.12 -2.31 9.65
C LYS A 14 -7.61 -2.74 11.03
N LEU A 15 -6.30 -2.69 11.28
CA LEU A 15 -5.74 -2.99 12.60
C LEU A 15 -6.27 -2.04 13.68
N ARG A 16 -6.32 -0.73 13.40
CA ARG A 16 -6.89 0.27 14.32
C ARG A 16 -8.39 0.06 14.55
N GLN A 17 -9.14 -0.33 13.51
CA GLN A 17 -10.56 -0.64 13.67
C GLN A 17 -10.78 -1.80 14.66
N VAL A 18 -9.94 -2.85 14.61
CA VAL A 18 -9.98 -3.94 15.60
C VAL A 18 -9.68 -3.43 17.01
N GLU A 19 -8.68 -2.55 17.16
CA GLU A 19 -8.34 -1.96 18.47
C GLU A 19 -9.48 -1.13 19.05
N VAL A 20 -10.17 -0.33 18.22
CA VAL A 20 -11.35 0.45 18.64
C VAL A 20 -12.51 -0.46 19.06
N LEU A 21 -12.83 -1.49 18.26
CA LEU A 21 -13.89 -2.44 18.59
C LEU A 21 -13.58 -3.18 19.91
N MET A 22 -12.32 -3.58 20.11
CA MET A 22 -11.88 -4.16 21.37
C MET A 22 -12.00 -3.19 22.55
N GLY A 23 -11.68 -1.91 22.35
CA GLY A 23 -11.86 -0.85 23.36
C GLY A 23 -13.32 -0.60 23.73
N GLN A 24 -14.26 -0.93 22.84
CA GLN A 24 -15.71 -0.91 23.08
C GLN A 24 -16.22 -2.18 23.79
N GLY A 25 -15.34 -3.11 24.16
CA GLY A 25 -15.68 -4.35 24.86
C GLY A 25 -15.98 -5.54 23.93
N MET A 26 -15.81 -5.40 22.61
CA MET A 26 -16.01 -6.51 21.69
C MET A 26 -14.90 -7.56 21.84
N PRO A 27 -15.23 -8.87 21.88
CA PRO A 27 -14.23 -9.92 21.86
C PRO A 27 -13.34 -9.81 20.61
N ARG A 28 -12.04 -10.06 20.78
CA ARG A 28 -11.05 -9.92 19.70
C ARG A 28 -11.43 -10.70 18.44
N ILE A 29 -11.90 -11.93 18.58
CA ILE A 29 -12.25 -12.80 17.45
C ILE A 29 -13.39 -12.17 16.62
N ASP A 30 -14.38 -11.59 17.29
CA ASP A 30 -15.52 -10.95 16.64
C ASP A 30 -15.10 -9.64 15.96
N ALA A 31 -14.25 -8.84 16.61
CA ALA A 31 -13.67 -7.64 16.02
C ALA A 31 -12.85 -7.94 14.74
N ILE A 32 -12.07 -9.03 14.76
CA ILE A 32 -11.32 -9.50 13.57
C ILE A 32 -12.28 -9.93 12.45
N ARG A 33 -13.34 -10.66 12.78
CA ARG A 33 -14.36 -11.06 11.80
C ARG A 33 -15.05 -9.84 11.18
N GLN A 34 -15.27 -8.78 11.95
CA GLN A 34 -15.94 -7.57 11.46
C GLN A 34 -15.13 -6.81 10.39
N ILE A 35 -13.79 -6.90 10.41
CA ILE A 35 -12.95 -6.36 9.33
C ILE A 35 -12.76 -7.33 8.15
N SER A 36 -13.49 -8.46 8.16
CA SER A 36 -13.49 -9.51 7.13
C SER A 36 -12.11 -10.09 6.84
N VAL A 37 -11.33 -10.37 7.89
CA VAL A 37 -10.04 -11.08 7.76
C VAL A 37 -9.97 -12.27 8.67
N THR A 38 -9.15 -13.25 8.31
CA THR A 38 -8.87 -14.39 9.20
C THR A 38 -7.98 -13.95 10.36
N GLU A 39 -8.10 -14.63 11.50
CA GLU A 39 -7.29 -14.36 12.69
C GLU A 39 -5.78 -14.50 12.42
N GLN A 40 -5.39 -15.50 11.63
CA GLN A 40 -4.01 -15.67 11.18
C GLN A 40 -3.50 -14.46 10.37
N THR A 41 -4.33 -13.93 9.48
CA THR A 41 -3.99 -12.74 8.70
C THR A 41 -3.85 -11.52 9.59
N TYR A 42 -4.76 -11.33 10.54
CA TYR A 42 -4.71 -10.26 11.52
C TYR A 42 -3.42 -10.29 12.33
N TYR A 43 -3.02 -11.42 12.91
CA TYR A 43 -1.77 -11.49 13.68
C TYR A 43 -0.53 -11.26 12.83
N ARG A 44 -0.51 -11.77 11.58
CA ARG A 44 0.58 -11.47 10.64
C ARG A 44 0.68 -9.98 10.34
N TRP A 45 -0.45 -9.32 10.13
CA TRP A 45 -0.51 -7.89 9.91
C TRP A 45 -0.09 -7.11 11.16
N LYS A 46 -0.59 -7.49 12.34
CA LYS A 46 -0.23 -6.85 13.61
C LYS A 46 1.27 -6.92 13.87
N LYS A 47 1.91 -8.07 13.61
CA LYS A 47 3.37 -8.22 13.73
C LYS A 47 4.14 -7.27 12.80
N LYS A 48 3.63 -7.04 11.59
CA LYS A 48 4.33 -6.26 10.56
C LYS A 48 4.01 -4.76 10.58
N TYR A 49 2.79 -4.39 10.96
CA TYR A 49 2.23 -3.06 10.78
C TYR A 49 1.62 -2.46 12.07
N GLY A 50 1.50 -3.24 13.16
CA GLY A 50 0.85 -2.79 14.40
C GLY A 50 1.59 -1.67 15.14
N GLY A 51 2.89 -1.50 14.89
CA GLY A 51 3.67 -0.38 15.43
C GLY A 51 3.67 0.87 14.53
N MET A 52 2.93 0.86 13.41
CA MET A 52 2.99 1.94 12.43
C MET A 52 2.17 3.15 12.88
N GLY A 53 2.87 4.21 13.31
CA GLY A 53 2.27 5.47 13.76
C GLY A 53 1.56 6.25 12.66
N THR A 54 0.75 7.25 13.04
CA THR A 54 0.10 8.18 12.09
C THR A 54 1.09 8.92 11.19
N GLU A 55 2.25 9.33 11.72
CA GLU A 55 3.28 10.01 10.95
C GLU A 55 3.96 9.08 9.94
N GLN A 56 4.24 7.84 10.31
CA GLN A 56 4.80 6.84 9.39
C GLN A 56 3.83 6.52 8.25
N LEU A 57 2.52 6.51 8.52
CA LEU A 57 1.50 6.38 7.47
C LEU A 57 1.46 7.58 6.52
N LYS A 58 1.56 8.81 7.04
CA LYS A 58 1.60 10.02 6.21
C LYS A 58 2.84 10.01 5.31
N GLU A 59 4.00 9.67 5.87
CA GLU A 59 5.24 9.58 5.11
C GLU A 59 5.18 8.46 4.06
N LEU A 60 4.64 7.30 4.39
CA LEU A 60 4.44 6.21 3.43
C LEU A 60 3.57 6.65 2.24
N LYS A 61 2.47 7.37 2.51
CA LYS A 61 1.58 7.89 1.47
C LYS A 61 2.27 8.94 0.59
N ARG A 62 3.07 9.82 1.20
CA ARG A 62 3.88 10.82 0.48
C ARG A 62 4.89 10.13 -0.44
N LEU A 63 5.65 9.18 0.10
CA LEU A 63 6.65 8.41 -0.66
C LEU A 63 6.03 7.62 -1.81
N GLN A 64 4.87 7.00 -1.61
CA GLN A 64 4.16 6.31 -2.68
C GLN A 64 3.75 7.24 -3.82
N LYS A 65 3.21 8.42 -3.50
CA LYS A 65 2.83 9.43 -4.51
C LYS A 65 4.05 9.93 -5.28
N GLU A 66 5.15 10.17 -4.59
CA GLU A 66 6.40 10.59 -5.23
C GLU A 66 6.97 9.47 -6.10
N ASN A 67 6.95 8.21 -5.64
CA ASN A 67 7.39 7.07 -6.44
C ASN A 67 6.56 6.92 -7.72
N GLU A 68 5.24 7.10 -7.66
CA GLU A 68 4.37 7.07 -8.84
C GLU A 68 4.72 8.19 -9.83
N ARG A 69 4.93 9.41 -9.34
CA ARG A 69 5.35 10.54 -10.16
C ARG A 69 6.70 10.29 -10.83
N LEU A 70 7.69 9.81 -10.06
CA LEU A 70 9.02 9.51 -10.56
C LEU A 70 8.98 8.39 -11.61
N ARG A 71 8.20 7.33 -11.38
CA ARG A 71 8.03 6.26 -12.38
C ARG A 71 7.46 6.79 -13.68
N ARG A 72 6.44 7.65 -13.64
CA ARG A 72 5.87 8.26 -14.84
C ARG A 72 6.91 9.11 -15.57
N ALA A 73 7.59 10.02 -14.85
CA ALA A 73 8.63 10.86 -15.45
C ALA A 73 9.75 10.03 -16.10
N VAL A 74 10.20 8.95 -15.44
CA VAL A 74 11.21 8.04 -16.00
C VAL A 74 10.68 7.31 -17.24
N SER A 75 9.44 6.84 -17.24
CA SER A 75 8.82 6.21 -18.41
C SER A 75 8.74 7.17 -19.60
N ASP A 76 8.27 8.41 -19.38
CA ASP A 76 8.15 9.42 -20.43
C ASP A 76 9.52 9.77 -21.01
N LEU A 77 10.52 10.05 -20.16
CA LEU A 77 11.90 10.34 -20.59
C LEU A 77 12.55 9.15 -21.31
N THR A 78 12.24 7.93 -20.89
CA THR A 78 12.75 6.71 -21.55
C THR A 78 12.14 6.57 -22.93
N LEU A 79 10.84 6.86 -23.09
CA LEU A 79 10.16 6.85 -24.37
C LEU A 79 10.76 7.91 -25.31
N ASP A 80 10.90 9.15 -24.85
CA ASP A 80 11.51 10.25 -25.62
C ASP A 80 12.92 9.89 -26.07
N LYS A 81 13.73 9.32 -25.18
CA LYS A 81 15.09 8.86 -25.50
C LYS A 81 15.09 7.78 -26.59
N LEU A 82 14.14 6.84 -26.56
CA LEU A 82 14.03 5.80 -27.58
C LEU A 82 13.65 6.41 -28.94
N ILE A 83 12.66 7.30 -28.96
CA ILE A 83 12.23 8.01 -30.18
C ILE A 83 13.39 8.80 -30.78
N LEU A 84 14.11 9.58 -29.96
CA LEU A 84 15.26 10.36 -30.41
C LEU A 84 16.39 9.47 -30.94
N LYS A 85 16.65 8.34 -30.28
CA LYS A 85 17.67 7.38 -30.73
C LYS A 85 17.29 6.76 -32.07
N GLU A 86 16.03 6.37 -32.25
CA GLU A 86 15.53 5.79 -33.51
C GLU A 86 15.61 6.80 -34.66
N ALA A 87 15.14 8.03 -34.42
CA ALA A 87 15.22 9.12 -35.40
C ALA A 87 16.68 9.46 -35.78
N ALA A 88 17.60 9.44 -34.81
CA ALA A 88 19.02 9.68 -35.06
C ALA A 88 19.73 8.50 -35.74
N SER A 89 19.24 7.26 -35.57
CA SER A 89 19.87 6.08 -36.14
C SER A 89 19.65 5.92 -37.65
N GLY A 90 18.65 6.61 -38.24
CA GLY A 90 18.44 6.75 -39.69
C GLY A 90 18.31 5.44 -40.48
N ASN A 91 17.25 5.30 -41.27
CA ASN A 91 17.23 4.29 -42.35
C ASN A 91 18.20 4.74 -43.46
N PHE A 92 19.48 4.38 -43.35
CA PHE A 92 20.45 4.37 -44.45
C PHE A 92 20.74 2.93 -44.88
#